data_AF-A0A327P9C7-F1
#
_entry.id   AF-A0A327P9C7-F1
#
_cell.length_a   1.000
_cell.length_b   1.000
_cell.length_c   1.000
_cell.angle_alpha   90.00
_cell.angle_beta   90.00
_cell.angle_gamma   90.00
#
_symmetry.space_group_name_H-M   'P 1'
#
loop_
_entity.id
_entity.type
_entity.pdbx_description
1 polymer ?
#
loop_
_entity_poly.entity_id
_entity_poly.type
_entity_poly.pdbx_seq_one_letter_code
_entity_poly.pdbx_strand_id
1 'polypeptide(L)'
;MSIKNIYIDESCHLENDGFPVMCIGYLKIEATDYEDIKAGIKSIKLHYKSPTEIKWNKLSISRMPMYRTLIDFFFDQPIFFRCLLMKYKDRLHHEDFNKGDHNSYYYKLVYFVLNSMTNPPRQNEYRVFMDIKDTRGREQLEQIERVFVNKYAGNSPFTHFQHIHSDENELMQLTDLFIGAITYKARGEHLKNGASQVKKEIIDYLENKSGYSLDEGTEPWEEKFNIFDHQPKNLK
;
A
#
# COMPACT_ATOMS: atom_id res chain seq x y z
N MET A 1 8.89 -11.39 -21.42
CA MET A 1 8.66 -10.36 -20.39
C MET A 1 7.46 -10.82 -19.58
N SER A 2 7.56 -10.78 -18.25
CA SER A 2 6.40 -10.98 -17.36
C SER A 2 5.68 -9.64 -17.20
N ILE A 3 4.35 -9.68 -17.10
CA ILE A 3 3.53 -8.50 -16.84
C ILE A 3 3.04 -8.62 -15.41
N LYS A 4 3.29 -7.59 -14.61
CA LYS A 4 2.90 -7.50 -13.21
C LYS A 4 1.82 -6.43 -13.03
N ASN A 5 0.79 -6.74 -12.27
CA ASN A 5 -0.18 -5.74 -11.82
C ASN A 5 0.19 -5.26 -10.42
N ILE A 6 0.14 -3.94 -10.20
CA ILE A 6 0.41 -3.28 -8.92
C ILE A 6 -0.83 -2.50 -8.50
N TYR A 7 -1.34 -2.72 -7.29
CA TYR A 7 -2.53 -2.06 -6.74
C TYR A 7 -2.13 -1.19 -5.55
N ILE A 8 -2.10 0.12 -5.75
CA ILE A 8 -1.64 1.11 -4.77
C ILE A 8 -2.82 1.69 -4.00
N ASP A 9 -2.64 1.85 -2.69
CA ASP A 9 -3.47 2.70 -1.85
C ASP A 9 -2.59 3.40 -0.78
N GLU A 10 -3.14 4.41 -0.13
CA GLU A 10 -2.44 5.21 0.86
C GLU A 10 -3.29 5.54 2.10
N SER A 11 -2.64 5.58 3.26
CA SER A 11 -3.22 5.90 4.56
C SER A 11 -2.50 7.10 5.18
N CYS A 12 -3.28 7.97 5.84
CA CYS A 12 -2.79 9.18 6.53
C CYS A 12 -2.03 10.14 5.58
N HIS A 13 -2.53 10.29 4.35
CA HIS A 13 -1.86 11.05 3.30
C HIS A 13 -2.20 12.55 3.30
N LEU A 14 -3.34 12.93 3.88
CA LEU A 14 -3.82 14.31 3.85
C LEU A 14 -2.95 15.19 4.73
N GLU A 15 -2.35 16.24 4.19
CA GLU A 15 -1.41 17.10 4.93
C GLU A 15 -1.94 17.57 6.30
N ASN A 16 -3.21 17.96 6.35
CA ASN A 16 -3.85 18.52 7.54
C ASN A 16 -4.66 17.48 8.34
N ASP A 17 -4.37 16.18 8.20
CA ASP A 17 -5.00 15.15 9.03
C ASP A 17 -4.44 15.09 10.46
N GLY A 18 -3.34 15.81 10.74
CA GLY A 18 -2.70 15.86 12.05
C GLY A 18 -2.01 14.55 12.45
N PHE A 19 -1.86 13.59 11.53
CA PHE A 19 -1.19 12.34 11.81
C PHE A 19 0.33 12.46 11.62
N PRO A 20 1.15 11.92 12.55
CA PRO A 20 2.61 12.04 12.49
C PRO A 20 3.26 11.09 11.48
N VAL A 21 2.46 10.22 10.84
CA VAL A 21 2.93 9.19 9.90
C VAL A 21 2.06 9.19 8.65
N MET A 22 2.63 8.74 7.54
CA MET A 22 1.94 8.44 6.29
C MET A 22 2.43 7.10 5.75
N CYS A 23 1.56 6.34 5.10
CA CYS A 23 1.95 5.10 4.44
C CYS A 23 1.36 5.04 3.04
N ILE A 24 2.18 4.75 2.05
CA ILE A 24 1.74 4.35 0.72
C ILE A 24 2.21 2.93 0.47
N GLY A 25 1.32 2.06 0.02
CA GLY A 25 1.64 0.65 -0.17
C GLY A 25 1.01 0.08 -1.41
N TYR A 26 1.48 -1.09 -1.81
CA TYR A 26 0.90 -1.83 -2.90
C TYR A 26 0.87 -3.33 -2.66
N LEU A 27 -0.05 -3.99 -3.35
CA LEU A 27 0.05 -5.40 -3.68
C LEU A 27 0.48 -5.58 -5.13
N LYS A 28 1.37 -6.54 -5.37
CA LYS A 28 1.90 -6.90 -6.68
C LYS A 28 1.63 -8.38 -6.95
N ILE A 29 1.17 -8.68 -8.17
CA ILE A 29 0.91 -10.03 -8.65
C ILE A 29 1.40 -10.19 -10.11
N GLU A 30 1.57 -11.43 -10.57
CA GLU A 30 1.56 -11.71 -12.01
C GLU A 30 0.20 -11.35 -12.60
N ALA A 31 0.17 -10.71 -13.76
CA ALA A 31 -1.08 -10.33 -14.42
C ALA A 31 -1.91 -11.55 -14.83
N THR A 32 -1.26 -12.69 -15.10
CA THR A 32 -1.93 -13.97 -15.41
C THR A 32 -2.70 -14.55 -14.24
N ASP A 33 -2.29 -14.24 -13.01
CA ASP A 33 -2.84 -14.85 -11.80
C ASP A 33 -4.04 -14.06 -11.24
N TYR A 34 -4.37 -12.92 -11.87
CA TYR A 34 -5.36 -11.98 -11.35
C TYR A 34 -6.74 -12.60 -11.14
N GLU A 35 -7.27 -13.34 -12.12
CA GLU A 35 -8.62 -13.89 -12.01
C GLU A 35 -8.71 -14.98 -10.92
N ASP A 36 -7.67 -15.82 -10.78
CA ASP A 36 -7.62 -16.85 -9.74
C ASP A 36 -7.50 -16.24 -8.35
N ILE A 37 -6.63 -15.24 -8.17
CA ILE A 37 -6.46 -14.52 -6.91
C ILE A 37 -7.76 -13.80 -6.51
N LYS A 38 -8.38 -13.10 -7.45
CA LYS A 38 -9.67 -12.41 -7.25
C LYS A 38 -10.78 -13.40 -6.88
N ALA A 39 -10.87 -14.53 -7.57
CA ALA A 39 -11.84 -15.58 -7.26
C ALA A 39 -11.59 -16.18 -5.87
N GLY A 40 -10.34 -16.40 -5.50
CA GLY A 40 -9.94 -16.88 -4.16
C GLY A 40 -10.39 -15.94 -3.04
N ILE A 41 -10.09 -14.64 -3.16
CA ILE A 41 -10.51 -13.63 -2.19
C ILE A 41 -12.04 -13.56 -2.09
N LYS A 42 -12.75 -13.55 -3.22
CA LYS A 42 -14.22 -13.55 -3.24
C LYS A 42 -14.81 -14.81 -2.60
N SER A 43 -14.22 -15.97 -2.85
CA SER A 43 -14.64 -17.24 -2.24
C SER A 43 -14.51 -17.21 -0.73
N ILE A 44 -13.40 -16.68 -0.20
CA ILE A 44 -13.20 -16.49 1.25
C ILE A 44 -14.29 -15.57 1.82
N LYS A 45 -14.52 -14.41 1.20
CA LYS A 45 -15.56 -13.46 1.66
C LYS A 45 -16.94 -14.10 1.66
N LEU A 46 -17.27 -14.89 0.64
CA LEU A 46 -18.55 -15.59 0.54
C LEU A 46 -18.69 -16.71 1.59
N HIS A 47 -17.64 -17.48 1.83
CA HIS A 47 -17.60 -18.54 2.84
C HIS A 47 -17.97 -18.01 4.23
N TYR A 48 -17.43 -16.85 4.59
CA TYR A 48 -17.74 -16.17 5.86
C TYR A 48 -19.00 -15.29 5.81
N LYS A 49 -19.84 -15.42 4.77
CA LYS A 49 -21.08 -14.64 4.58
C LYS A 49 -20.87 -13.13 4.66
N SER A 50 -19.73 -12.68 4.16
CA SER A 50 -19.31 -11.27 4.20
C SER A 50 -18.82 -10.78 2.83
N PRO A 51 -19.68 -10.81 1.79
CA PRO A 51 -19.35 -10.38 0.42
C PRO A 51 -19.31 -8.84 0.30
N THR A 52 -18.95 -8.15 1.38
CA THR A 52 -18.87 -6.69 1.43
C THR A 52 -17.44 -6.24 1.37
N GLU A 53 -17.24 -5.00 0.91
CA GLU A 53 -15.95 -4.34 0.88
C GLU A 53 -15.27 -4.38 2.27
N ILE A 54 -13.97 -4.67 2.27
CA ILE A 54 -13.14 -4.58 3.47
C ILE A 54 -12.56 -3.16 3.48
N LYS A 55 -12.79 -2.45 4.58
CA LYS A 55 -12.14 -1.17 4.85
C LYS A 55 -11.61 -1.17 6.28
N TRP A 56 -10.39 -0.68 6.49
CA TRP A 56 -9.73 -0.59 7.80
C TRP A 56 -10.59 0.10 8.87
N ASN A 57 -11.36 1.11 8.47
CA ASN A 57 -12.22 1.88 9.38
C ASN A 57 -13.56 1.21 9.69
N LYS A 58 -13.91 0.10 9.03
CA LYS A 58 -15.17 -0.65 9.19
C LYS A 58 -14.96 -2.09 9.69
N LEU A 59 -13.80 -2.36 10.29
CA LEU A 59 -13.48 -3.69 10.81
C LEU A 59 -14.35 -4.03 12.02
N SER A 60 -14.73 -5.31 12.13
CA SER A 60 -15.50 -5.85 13.26
C SER A 60 -14.86 -7.12 13.77
N ILE A 61 -14.82 -7.28 15.09
CA ILE A 61 -14.28 -8.49 15.73
C ILE A 61 -15.00 -9.77 15.30
N SER A 62 -16.30 -9.68 14.98
CA SER A 62 -17.08 -10.82 14.49
C SER A 62 -16.59 -11.38 13.15
N ARG A 63 -15.83 -10.60 12.37
CA ARG A 63 -15.25 -10.99 11.08
C ARG A 63 -13.80 -11.47 11.19
N MET A 64 -13.23 -11.56 12.39
CA MET A 64 -11.82 -11.92 12.58
C MET A 64 -11.39 -13.24 11.90
N PRO A 65 -12.19 -14.33 11.92
CA PRO A 65 -11.83 -15.56 11.20
C PRO A 65 -11.63 -15.35 9.69
N MET A 66 -12.44 -14.48 9.08
CA MET A 66 -12.30 -14.11 7.67
C MET A 66 -11.00 -13.34 7.44
N TYR A 67 -10.67 -12.37 8.30
CA TYR A 67 -9.43 -11.59 8.17
C TYR A 67 -8.19 -12.48 8.29
N ARG A 68 -8.17 -13.43 9.24
CA ARG A 68 -7.07 -14.42 9.34
C ARG A 68 -6.92 -15.23 8.07
N THR A 69 -8.04 -15.74 7.53
CA THR A 69 -8.04 -16.53 6.28
C THR A 69 -7.56 -15.72 5.08
N LEU A 70 -7.90 -14.42 5.00
CA LEU A 70 -7.41 -13.54 3.95
C LEU A 70 -5.90 -13.26 4.08
N ILE A 71 -5.41 -13.09 5.30
CA ILE A 71 -3.98 -12.93 5.57
C ILE A 71 -3.24 -14.23 5.22
N ASP A 72 -3.76 -15.40 5.61
CA ASP A 72 -3.22 -16.70 5.21
C ASP A 72 -3.15 -16.84 3.69
N PHE A 73 -4.26 -16.54 3.01
CA PHE A 73 -4.32 -16.56 1.55
C PHE A 73 -3.29 -15.63 0.91
N PHE A 74 -3.12 -14.41 1.44
CA PHE A 74 -2.06 -13.52 0.99
C PHE A 74 -0.68 -14.17 1.13
N PHE A 75 -0.36 -14.77 2.28
CA PHE A 75 0.95 -15.38 2.52
C PHE A 75 1.19 -16.63 1.66
N ASP A 76 0.14 -17.41 1.36
CA ASP A 76 0.23 -18.68 0.63
C ASP A 76 0.24 -18.51 -0.91
N GLN A 77 -0.25 -17.37 -1.43
CA GLN A 77 -0.33 -17.09 -2.86
C GLN A 77 0.86 -16.24 -3.36
N PRO A 78 1.16 -16.18 -4.68
CA PRO A 78 2.22 -15.32 -5.25
C PRO A 78 1.82 -13.83 -5.28
N ILE A 79 1.29 -13.33 -4.16
CA ILE A 79 0.95 -11.94 -3.91
C ILE A 79 2.04 -11.33 -3.04
N PHE A 80 2.56 -10.17 -3.44
CA PHE A 80 3.68 -9.51 -2.75
C PHE A 80 3.24 -8.13 -2.27
N PHE A 81 3.55 -7.80 -1.01
CA PHE A 81 3.27 -6.50 -0.44
C PHE A 81 4.54 -5.67 -0.32
N ARG A 82 4.43 -4.37 -0.62
CA ARG A 82 5.44 -3.38 -0.25
C ARG A 82 4.76 -2.11 0.22
N CYS A 83 5.35 -1.45 1.22
CA CYS A 83 5.02 -0.06 1.51
C CYS A 83 6.24 0.82 1.76
N LEU A 84 5.99 2.12 1.68
CA LEU A 84 6.83 3.18 2.24
C LEU A 84 6.10 3.73 3.47
N LEU A 85 6.66 3.49 4.66
CA LEU A 85 6.22 4.07 5.92
C LEU A 85 7.01 5.34 6.17
N MET A 86 6.37 6.50 6.04
CA MET A 86 6.93 7.81 6.32
C MET A 86 6.65 8.19 7.78
N LYS A 87 7.71 8.34 8.57
CA LYS A 87 7.63 8.83 9.96
C LYS A 87 7.91 10.33 10.02
N TYR A 88 7.36 11.01 11.03
CA TYR A 88 7.56 12.44 11.26
C TYR A 88 7.13 13.31 10.06
N LYS A 89 5.87 13.14 9.65
CA LYS A 89 5.24 13.87 8.55
C LYS A 89 5.32 15.40 8.73
N ASP A 90 5.35 15.87 9.97
CA ASP A 90 5.52 17.28 10.35
C ASP A 90 6.86 17.89 9.89
N ARG A 91 7.87 17.07 9.60
CA ARG A 91 9.19 17.51 9.11
C ARG A 91 9.25 17.71 7.61
N LEU A 92 8.15 17.47 6.90
CA LEU A 92 8.07 17.67 5.46
C LEU A 92 7.81 19.16 5.18
N HIS A 93 8.89 19.93 5.04
CA HIS A 93 8.77 21.32 4.63
C HIS A 93 8.46 21.39 3.12
N HIS A 94 7.27 21.88 2.78
CA HIS A 94 6.77 21.96 1.40
C HIS A 94 7.64 22.84 0.50
N GLU A 95 8.33 23.84 1.05
CA GLU A 95 9.23 24.71 0.30
C GLU A 95 10.46 23.92 -0.20
N ASP A 96 11.06 23.09 0.65
CA ASP A 96 12.26 22.30 0.33
C ASP A 96 11.98 21.08 -0.53
N PHE A 97 10.84 20.41 -0.27
CA PHE A 97 10.49 19.19 -1.00
C PHE A 97 9.68 19.45 -2.25
N ASN A 98 8.93 20.54 -2.39
CA ASN A 98 7.92 20.65 -3.44
C ASN A 98 8.01 21.90 -4.33
N LYS A 99 8.98 22.81 -4.12
CA LYS A 99 8.98 24.12 -4.80
C LYS A 99 7.60 24.81 -4.73
N GLY A 100 6.83 24.57 -3.67
CA GLY A 100 5.49 25.14 -3.46
C GLY A 100 4.27 24.39 -4.02
N ASP A 101 4.39 23.19 -4.61
CA ASP A 101 3.22 22.42 -5.12
C ASP A 101 2.86 21.20 -4.23
N HIS A 102 1.71 21.22 -3.57
CA HIS A 102 1.25 20.09 -2.74
C HIS A 102 1.03 18.79 -3.53
N ASN A 103 0.63 18.88 -4.80
CA ASN A 103 0.51 17.71 -5.67
C ASN A 103 1.88 17.05 -5.90
N SER A 104 2.98 17.77 -5.64
CA SER A 104 4.32 17.27 -5.87
C SER A 104 4.78 16.18 -4.90
N TYR A 105 4.23 16.19 -3.69
CA TYR A 105 4.64 15.25 -2.66
C TYR A 105 4.09 13.84 -2.91
N TYR A 106 2.81 13.76 -3.28
CA TYR A 106 2.13 12.49 -3.53
C TYR A 106 2.81 11.67 -4.63
N TYR A 107 3.14 12.29 -5.79
CA TYR A 107 3.84 11.56 -6.86
C TYR A 107 5.24 11.10 -6.45
N LYS A 108 5.93 11.83 -5.54
CA LYS A 108 7.26 11.42 -5.04
C LYS A 108 7.15 10.17 -4.21
N LEU A 109 6.11 10.05 -3.39
CA LEU A 109 5.89 8.84 -2.62
C LEU A 109 5.52 7.65 -3.51
N VAL A 110 4.67 7.86 -4.52
CA VAL A 110 4.41 6.85 -5.56
C VAL A 110 5.72 6.45 -6.25
N TYR A 111 6.55 7.43 -6.62
CA TYR A 111 7.86 7.17 -7.19
C TYR A 111 8.74 6.33 -6.27
N PHE A 112 8.83 6.66 -4.97
CA PHE A 112 9.67 5.93 -4.01
C PHE A 112 9.18 4.51 -3.74
N VAL A 113 7.86 4.29 -3.64
CA VAL A 113 7.34 2.94 -3.41
C VAL A 113 7.57 2.05 -4.64
N LEU A 114 7.35 2.61 -5.85
CA LEU A 114 7.53 1.88 -7.11
C LEU A 114 9.00 1.68 -7.50
N ASN A 115 9.86 2.69 -7.32
CA ASN A 115 11.29 2.62 -7.65
C ASN A 115 12.07 1.87 -6.55
N SER A 116 11.90 0.56 -6.51
CA SER A 116 12.45 -0.32 -5.49
C SER A 116 13.08 -1.58 -6.08
N MET A 117 13.94 -2.25 -5.32
CA MET A 117 14.57 -3.53 -5.74
C MET A 117 13.54 -4.63 -5.99
N THR A 118 12.39 -4.57 -5.31
CA THR A 118 11.27 -5.49 -5.51
C THR A 118 10.57 -5.31 -6.87
N ASN A 119 10.87 -4.24 -7.61
CA ASN A 119 10.35 -4.00 -8.97
C ASN A 119 11.52 -3.89 -9.97
N PRO A 120 12.26 -4.99 -10.22
CA PRO A 120 13.39 -4.96 -11.14
C PRO A 120 12.92 -4.55 -12.55
N PRO A 121 13.58 -3.59 -13.21
CA PRO A 121 13.15 -3.06 -14.50
C PRO A 121 13.44 -4.01 -15.67
N ARG A 122 14.39 -4.93 -15.50
CA ARG A 122 14.74 -5.90 -16.54
C ARG A 122 13.70 -7.02 -16.55
N GLN A 123 13.23 -7.39 -17.74
CA GLN A 123 12.34 -8.53 -18.01
C GLN A 123 10.90 -8.43 -17.48
N ASN A 124 10.52 -7.31 -16.85
CA ASN A 124 9.18 -7.09 -16.31
C ASN A 124 8.56 -5.82 -16.89
N GLU A 125 7.26 -5.88 -17.12
CA GLU A 125 6.39 -4.73 -17.34
C GLU A 125 5.43 -4.60 -16.17
N TYR A 126 5.14 -3.38 -15.73
CA TYR A 126 4.30 -3.08 -14.58
C TYR A 126 3.11 -2.24 -15.01
N ARG A 127 1.91 -2.73 -14.69
CA ARG A 127 0.64 -2.00 -14.80
C ARG A 127 0.23 -1.54 -13.40
N VAL A 128 0.12 -0.24 -13.22
CA VAL A 128 -0.13 0.39 -11.92
C VAL A 128 -1.57 0.87 -11.86
N PHE A 129 -2.28 0.40 -10.85
CA PHE A 129 -3.67 0.73 -10.56
C PHE A 129 -3.71 1.48 -9.22
N MET A 130 -4.39 2.63 -9.20
CA MET A 130 -4.48 3.49 -8.01
C MET A 130 -5.94 3.81 -7.71
N ASP A 131 -6.28 3.95 -6.43
CA ASP A 131 -7.64 4.33 -6.02
C ASP A 131 -8.04 5.73 -6.54
N ILE A 132 -9.33 5.91 -6.82
CA ILE A 132 -9.88 7.21 -7.21
C ILE A 132 -10.11 8.04 -5.95
N LYS A 133 -9.32 9.12 -5.79
CA LYS A 133 -9.42 10.03 -4.63
C LYS A 133 -10.15 11.33 -4.99
N ASP A 134 -9.79 12.00 -6.10
CA ASP A 134 -10.27 13.34 -6.47
C ASP A 134 -10.34 13.60 -7.99
N THR A 135 -10.94 14.74 -8.39
CA THR A 135 -11.12 15.19 -9.79
C THR A 135 -9.83 15.53 -10.56
N ARG A 136 -8.67 15.61 -9.87
CA ARG A 136 -7.35 15.90 -10.47
C ARG A 136 -6.51 14.65 -10.78
N GLY A 137 -7.06 13.44 -10.59
CA GLY A 137 -6.29 12.20 -10.72
C GLY A 137 -5.55 12.02 -12.06
N ARG A 138 -6.16 12.45 -13.17
CA ARG A 138 -5.55 12.27 -14.51
C ARG A 138 -4.22 13.02 -14.67
N GLU A 139 -4.14 14.28 -14.26
CA GLU A 139 -2.90 15.06 -14.34
C GLU A 139 -1.80 14.43 -13.46
N GLN A 140 -2.18 13.85 -12.31
CA GLN A 140 -1.25 13.15 -11.43
C GLN A 140 -0.69 11.89 -12.07
N LEU A 141 -1.53 11.09 -12.76
CA LEU A 141 -1.08 9.91 -13.51
C LEU A 141 -0.05 10.29 -14.58
N GLU A 142 -0.37 11.31 -15.39
CA GLU A 142 0.48 11.77 -16.49
C GLU A 142 1.84 12.27 -15.98
N GLN A 143 1.87 12.93 -14.81
CA GLN A 143 3.11 13.34 -14.17
C GLN A 143 3.96 12.16 -13.69
N ILE A 144 3.35 11.17 -13.02
CA ILE A 144 4.06 9.97 -12.54
C ILE A 144 4.63 9.19 -13.72
N GLU A 145 3.83 8.99 -14.76
CA GLU A 145 4.25 8.32 -16.00
C GLU A 145 5.44 9.04 -16.62
N ARG A 146 5.37 10.37 -16.78
CA ARG A 146 6.47 11.18 -17.33
C ARG A 146 7.75 11.06 -16.52
N VAL A 147 7.67 11.01 -15.18
CA VAL A 147 8.85 10.82 -14.31
C VAL A 147 9.54 9.49 -14.61
N PHE A 148 8.78 8.40 -14.75
CA PHE A 148 9.34 7.08 -15.05
C PHE A 148 9.86 6.98 -16.49
N VAL A 149 9.15 7.52 -17.47
CA VAL A 149 9.62 7.62 -18.86
C VAL A 149 10.96 8.35 -18.93
N ASN A 150 11.09 9.50 -18.27
CA ASN A 150 12.34 10.25 -18.22
C ASN A 150 13.48 9.47 -17.53
N LYS A 151 13.20 8.84 -16.39
CA LYS A 151 14.18 8.04 -15.63
C LYS A 151 14.78 6.90 -16.47
N TYR A 152 13.96 6.26 -17.30
CA TYR A 152 14.36 5.11 -18.11
C TYR A 152 14.62 5.47 -19.58
N ALA A 153 14.87 6.75 -19.88
CA ALA A 153 15.20 7.24 -21.21
C ALA A 153 14.21 6.73 -22.30
N GLY A 154 12.91 6.77 -22.01
CA GLY A 154 11.85 6.31 -22.92
C GLY A 154 11.42 4.86 -22.73
N ASN A 155 12.24 4.01 -22.12
CA ASN A 155 11.98 2.58 -21.96
C ASN A 155 11.54 2.23 -20.52
N SER A 156 10.49 2.91 -20.04
CA SER A 156 9.95 2.66 -18.70
C SER A 156 9.38 1.24 -18.58
N PRO A 157 9.71 0.48 -17.51
CA PRO A 157 9.04 -0.78 -17.24
C PRO A 157 7.63 -0.55 -16.67
N PHE A 158 7.32 0.64 -16.17
CA PHE A 158 5.96 1.03 -15.77
C PHE A 158 5.24 1.56 -17.01
N THR A 159 4.44 0.70 -17.63
CA THR A 159 3.88 0.90 -18.98
C THR A 159 2.42 1.33 -18.97
N HIS A 160 1.75 1.25 -17.82
CA HIS A 160 0.34 1.60 -17.67
C HIS A 160 0.07 2.18 -16.29
N PHE A 161 -0.65 3.29 -16.24
CA PHE A 161 -1.15 3.90 -15.01
C PHE A 161 -2.65 4.14 -15.16
N GLN A 162 -3.44 3.66 -14.21
CA GLN A 162 -4.89 3.78 -14.26
C GLN A 162 -5.49 3.99 -12.88
N HIS A 163 -6.50 4.85 -12.82
CA HIS A 163 -7.37 4.95 -11.67
C HIS A 163 -8.50 3.91 -11.72
N ILE A 164 -8.77 3.26 -10.60
CA ILE A 164 -9.87 2.30 -10.41
C ILE A 164 -10.57 2.57 -9.07
N HIS A 165 -11.79 2.08 -8.89
CA HIS A 165 -12.48 2.20 -7.61
C HIS A 165 -12.08 1.06 -6.65
N SER A 166 -11.79 1.39 -5.39
CA SER A 166 -11.42 0.43 -4.34
C SER A 166 -12.46 -0.66 -4.05
N ASP A 167 -13.75 -0.34 -4.17
CA ASP A 167 -14.83 -1.30 -3.98
C ASP A 167 -14.91 -2.36 -5.10
N GLU A 168 -14.35 -2.06 -6.28
CA GLU A 168 -14.32 -2.95 -7.44
C GLU A 168 -13.13 -3.92 -7.43
N ASN A 169 -12.11 -3.70 -6.59
CA ASN A 169 -10.86 -4.46 -6.61
C ASN A 169 -10.46 -5.08 -5.26
N GLU A 170 -10.45 -6.41 -5.21
CA GLU A 170 -10.16 -7.18 -4.00
C GLU A 170 -8.72 -7.00 -3.49
N LEU A 171 -7.75 -6.81 -4.38
CA LEU A 171 -6.34 -6.58 -4.00
C LEU A 171 -6.18 -5.21 -3.38
N MET A 172 -6.86 -4.19 -3.90
CA MET A 172 -6.79 -2.84 -3.34
C MET A 172 -7.39 -2.78 -1.92
N GLN A 173 -8.44 -3.56 -1.65
CA GLN A 173 -9.00 -3.73 -0.30
C GLN A 173 -8.01 -4.40 0.67
N LEU A 174 -7.21 -5.36 0.21
CA LEU A 174 -6.14 -5.94 1.01
C LEU A 174 -4.97 -4.95 1.20
N THR A 175 -4.66 -4.13 0.19
CA THR A 175 -3.70 -3.03 0.34
C THR A 175 -4.15 -2.07 1.46
N ASP A 176 -5.40 -1.59 1.47
CA ASP A 176 -5.98 -0.75 2.55
C ASP A 176 -5.85 -1.42 3.93
N LEU A 177 -6.17 -2.71 4.01
CA LEU A 177 -6.07 -3.48 5.25
C LEU A 177 -4.63 -3.47 5.82
N PHE A 178 -3.62 -3.69 4.98
CA PHE A 178 -2.22 -3.79 5.41
C PHE A 178 -1.63 -2.43 5.77
N ILE A 179 -1.81 -1.41 4.92
CA ILE A 179 -1.34 -0.05 5.24
C ILE A 179 -2.08 0.54 6.45
N GLY A 180 -3.36 0.16 6.63
CA GLY A 180 -4.16 0.51 7.80
C GLY A 180 -3.58 -0.08 9.08
N ALA A 181 -3.22 -1.36 9.08
CA ALA A 181 -2.56 -2.03 10.22
C ALA A 181 -1.22 -1.37 10.58
N ILE A 182 -0.37 -1.15 9.57
CA ILE A 182 0.94 -0.50 9.72
C ILE A 182 0.80 0.90 10.33
N THR A 183 -0.06 1.75 9.76
CA THR A 183 -0.26 3.12 10.26
C THR A 183 -0.96 3.18 11.62
N TYR A 184 -1.80 2.20 11.95
CA TYR A 184 -2.39 2.10 13.29
C TYR A 184 -1.35 1.72 14.34
N LYS A 185 -0.46 0.77 14.02
CA LYS A 185 0.65 0.41 14.90
C LYS A 185 1.62 1.58 15.07
N ALA A 186 2.09 2.16 13.97
CA ALA A 186 3.09 3.24 13.97
C ALA A 186 2.64 4.52 14.70
N ARG A 187 1.32 4.75 14.85
CA ARG A 187 0.76 5.85 15.65
C ARG A 187 0.60 5.53 17.14
N GLY A 188 0.90 4.30 17.56
CA GLY A 188 0.66 3.84 18.93
C GLY A 188 -0.83 3.69 19.27
N GLU A 189 -1.74 3.65 18.30
CA GLU A 189 -3.19 3.56 18.56
C GLU A 189 -3.55 2.26 19.30
N HIS A 190 -2.81 1.18 19.03
CA HIS A 190 -2.95 -0.11 19.67
C HIS A 190 -2.64 -0.11 21.18
N LEU A 191 -1.94 0.92 21.67
CA LEU A 191 -1.55 1.09 23.08
C LEU A 191 -2.56 1.94 23.87
N LYS A 192 -3.49 2.62 23.20
CA LYS A 192 -4.44 3.53 23.86
C LYS A 192 -5.49 2.75 24.64
N ASN A 193 -6.01 3.37 25.70
CA ASN A 193 -7.18 2.86 26.42
C ASN A 193 -8.37 2.76 25.47
N GLY A 194 -9.03 1.59 25.43
CA GLY A 194 -10.13 1.33 24.49
C GLY A 194 -9.70 1.07 23.05
N ALA A 195 -8.42 0.74 22.80
CA ALA A 195 -7.95 0.32 21.49
C ALA A 195 -8.80 -0.82 20.90
N SER A 196 -8.98 -0.79 19.57
CA SER A 196 -9.85 -1.73 18.88
C SER A 196 -9.28 -3.15 18.92
N GLN A 197 -9.99 -4.07 19.58
CA GLN A 197 -9.61 -5.48 19.71
C GLN A 197 -9.29 -6.12 18.35
N VAL A 198 -10.16 -5.93 17.34
CA VAL A 198 -9.95 -6.53 16.01
C VAL A 198 -8.71 -5.99 15.31
N LYS A 199 -8.41 -4.71 15.46
CA LYS A 199 -7.20 -4.10 14.85
C LYS A 199 -5.94 -4.63 15.49
N LYS A 200 -5.94 -4.81 16.81
CA LYS A 200 -4.83 -5.46 17.54
C LYS A 200 -4.62 -6.90 17.06
N GLU A 201 -5.68 -7.69 16.98
CA GLU A 201 -5.56 -9.07 16.51
C GLU A 201 -5.06 -9.19 15.06
N ILE A 202 -5.43 -8.25 14.18
CA ILE A 202 -4.90 -8.21 12.81
C ILE A 202 -3.41 -7.87 12.82
N ILE A 203 -2.99 -6.89 13.62
CA ILE A 203 -1.57 -6.53 13.78
C ILE A 203 -0.80 -7.74 14.28
N ASP A 204 -1.20 -8.31 15.40
CA ASP A 204 -0.53 -9.48 15.99
C ASP A 204 -0.44 -10.63 14.99
N TYR A 205 -1.51 -10.89 14.22
CA TYR A 205 -1.51 -11.97 13.22
C TYR A 205 -0.57 -11.69 12.04
N LEU A 206 -0.53 -10.46 11.55
CA LEU A 206 0.39 -10.06 10.48
C LEU A 206 1.85 -10.18 10.94
N GLU A 207 2.18 -9.75 12.16
CA GLU A 207 3.55 -9.83 12.71
C GLU A 207 3.99 -11.27 12.93
N ASN A 208 3.09 -12.14 13.41
CA ASN A 208 3.36 -13.56 13.54
C ASN A 208 3.61 -14.23 12.18
N LYS A 209 2.91 -13.79 11.12
CA LYS A 209 3.07 -14.34 9.77
C LYS A 209 4.28 -13.80 9.01
N SER A 210 4.56 -12.51 9.17
CA SER A 210 5.67 -11.85 8.48
C SER A 210 7.01 -12.04 9.20
N GLY A 211 6.99 -12.22 10.53
CA GLY A 211 8.19 -12.21 11.37
C GLY A 211 8.73 -10.81 11.68
N TYR A 212 8.06 -9.74 11.25
CA TYR A 212 8.49 -8.35 11.41
C TYR A 212 7.52 -7.53 12.25
N SER A 213 8.03 -6.51 12.95
CA SER A 213 7.19 -5.48 13.54
C SER A 213 6.65 -4.54 12.45
N LEU A 214 5.34 -4.27 12.43
CA LEU A 214 4.69 -3.48 11.38
C LEU A 214 5.07 -1.99 11.39
N ASP A 215 5.65 -1.49 12.48
CA ASP A 215 6.10 -0.11 12.63
C ASP A 215 7.62 0.06 12.44
N GLU A 216 8.30 -0.99 11.98
CA GLU A 216 9.73 -1.00 11.67
C GLU A 216 9.97 -1.36 10.20
N GLY A 217 11.18 -1.07 9.72
CA GLY A 217 11.60 -1.47 8.38
C GLY A 217 11.92 -2.96 8.31
N THR A 218 11.57 -3.60 7.20
CA THR A 218 11.97 -4.98 6.90
C THR A 218 13.38 -5.00 6.30
N GLU A 219 13.94 -6.20 6.16
CA GLU A 219 15.20 -6.35 5.43
C GLU A 219 15.07 -5.82 3.97
N PRO A 220 16.12 -5.21 3.40
CA PRO A 220 16.04 -4.64 2.05
C PRO A 220 15.71 -5.65 0.94
N TRP A 221 16.01 -6.93 1.16
CA TRP A 221 15.75 -8.04 0.24
C TRP A 221 14.47 -8.83 0.57
N GLU A 222 13.70 -8.41 1.58
CA GLU A 222 12.39 -9.01 1.87
C GLU A 222 11.45 -8.78 0.68
N GLU A 223 10.94 -9.84 0.09
CA GLU A 223 10.07 -9.75 -1.08
C GLU A 223 8.58 -9.87 -0.74
N LYS A 224 8.24 -10.70 0.26
CA LYS A 224 6.85 -11.11 0.49
C LYS A 224 6.05 -10.00 1.15
N PHE A 225 6.57 -9.45 2.24
CA PHE A 225 5.93 -8.39 3.01
C PHE A 225 6.96 -7.32 3.38
N ASN A 226 7.21 -6.39 2.46
CA ASN A 226 8.29 -5.41 2.59
C ASN A 226 7.80 -4.07 3.17
N ILE A 227 8.44 -3.59 4.23
CA ILE A 227 8.20 -2.27 4.82
C ILE A 227 9.46 -1.44 4.66
N PHE A 228 9.40 -0.39 3.85
CA PHE A 228 10.47 0.59 3.77
C PHE A 228 10.20 1.74 4.73
N ASP A 229 10.86 1.72 5.88
CA ASP A 229 10.78 2.78 6.89
C ASP A 229 11.64 3.98 6.50
N HIS A 230 11.02 5.15 6.40
CA HIS A 230 11.67 6.39 5.98
C HIS A 230 11.40 7.52 6.97
N GLN A 231 12.49 8.24 7.28
CA GLN A 231 12.46 9.42 8.12
C GLN A 231 13.04 10.62 7.36
N PRO A 232 12.29 11.73 7.21
CA PRO A 232 12.83 12.99 6.72
C PRO A 232 13.90 13.53 7.65
N LYS A 233 14.93 14.15 7.06
CA LYS A 233 15.97 14.85 7.81
C LYS A 233 15.34 15.98 8.61
N ASN A 234 15.67 16.06 9.90
CA ASN A 234 15.31 17.22 10.71
C ASN A 234 16.22 18.39 10.31
N LEU A 235 15.66 19.37 9.59
CA LEU A 235 16.34 20.61 9.24
C LEU A 235 16.25 21.54 10.46
N LYS A 236 17.21 21.38 11.38
CA LYS A 236 17.45 22.34 12.46
C LYS A 236 18.29 23.50 11.96
#